data_AF-A0A7X9EF74-F1
#
_entry.id   AF-A0A7X9EF74-F1
#
_cell.length_a   1.000
_cell.length_b   1.000
_cell.length_c   1.000
_cell.angle_alpha   90.00
_cell.angle_beta   90.00
_cell.angle_gamma   90.00
#
_symmetry.space_group_name_H-M   'P 1'
#
loop_
_entity.id
_entity.type
_entity.pdbx_description
1 polymer ?
#
loop_
_entity_poly.entity_id
_entity_poly.type
_entity_poly.pdbx_seq_one_letter_code
_entity_poly.pdbx_strand_id
1 'polypeptide(L)'
;MTSSEKIMSLVENKPFDKFVQDWVIVDATIRNLLIIGEAVKNLPDEIKIKYSFVEWKKIAGLRDILIHEYFGVNYNILWDIVKNKIPELKVQITKIVDELKNKK
;
A
#
# COMPACT_ATOMS: atom_id res chain seq x y z
N MET A 1 -7.46 -1.23 12.85
CA MET A 1 -7.16 -1.65 11.48
C MET A 1 -5.99 -0.85 10.93
N THR A 2 -4.98 -1.52 10.39
CA THR A 2 -3.86 -0.90 9.65
C THR A 2 -4.34 -0.32 8.31
N SER A 3 -3.53 0.50 7.65
CA SER A 3 -3.88 1.03 6.32
C SER A 3 -4.06 -0.06 5.26
N SER A 4 -3.27 -1.13 5.30
CA SER A 4 -3.47 -2.28 4.39
C SER A 4 -4.79 -2.99 4.66
N GLU A 5 -5.19 -3.15 5.93
CA GLU A 5 -6.50 -3.73 6.30
C GLU A 5 -7.67 -2.87 5.84
N LYS A 6 -7.56 -1.55 5.99
CA LYS A 6 -8.59 -0.62 5.50
C LYS A 6 -8.76 -0.74 3.99
N ILE A 7 -7.66 -0.73 3.22
CA ILE A 7 -7.70 -0.90 1.76
C ILE A 7 -8.37 -2.22 1.40
N MET A 8 -7.92 -3.34 2.00
CA MET A 8 -8.48 -4.66 1.69
C MET A 8 -9.98 -4.75 1.97
N SER A 9 -10.44 -4.15 3.09
CA SER A 9 -11.86 -4.12 3.44
C SER A 9 -12.69 -3.24 2.48
N LEU A 10 -12.15 -2.11 2.03
CA LEU A 10 -12.84 -1.22 1.09
C LEU A 10 -13.11 -1.87 -0.29
N VAL A 11 -12.24 -2.80 -0.71
CA VAL A 11 -12.30 -3.46 -2.03
C VAL A 11 -12.74 -4.92 -1.96
N GLU A 12 -13.14 -5.39 -0.77
CA GLU A 12 -13.58 -6.76 -0.55
C GLU A 12 -14.82 -7.06 -1.39
N ASN A 13 -14.77 -8.14 -2.19
CA ASN A 13 -15.83 -8.59 -3.10
C ASN A 13 -16.36 -7.51 -4.06
N LYS A 14 -15.63 -6.41 -4.25
CA LYS A 14 -16.01 -5.33 -5.14
C LYS A 14 -15.43 -5.56 -6.54
N PRO A 15 -16.25 -5.47 -7.61
CA PRO A 15 -15.74 -5.49 -8.97
C PRO A 15 -15.14 -4.12 -9.34
N PHE A 16 -14.27 -4.12 -10.36
CA PHE A 16 -13.51 -2.94 -10.77
C PHE A 16 -14.40 -1.75 -11.17
N ASP A 17 -15.46 -1.99 -11.93
CA ASP A 17 -16.42 -0.98 -12.39
C ASP A 17 -17.10 -0.24 -11.22
N LYS A 18 -17.40 -0.97 -10.14
CA LYS A 18 -17.98 -0.37 -8.93
C LYS A 18 -16.96 0.34 -8.06
N PHE A 19 -15.69 -0.06 -8.13
CA PHE A 19 -14.63 0.67 -7.45
C PHE A 19 -14.41 2.05 -8.08
N VAL A 20 -14.26 2.13 -9.40
CA VAL A 20 -13.94 3.40 -10.08
C VAL A 20 -15.09 4.41 -10.09
N GLN A 21 -16.33 3.96 -9.87
CA GLN A 21 -17.52 4.81 -9.76
C GLN A 21 -17.73 5.39 -8.35
N ASP A 22 -17.00 4.90 -7.35
CA ASP A 22 -17.17 5.27 -5.95
C ASP A 22 -16.00 6.15 -5.49
N TRP A 23 -16.13 7.46 -5.70
CA TRP A 23 -15.07 8.43 -5.39
C TRP A 23 -14.66 8.40 -3.91
N VAL A 24 -15.58 8.11 -3.00
CA VAL A 24 -15.28 8.00 -1.56
C VAL A 24 -14.31 6.85 -1.31
N ILE A 25 -14.56 5.71 -1.94
CA ILE A 25 -13.69 4.53 -1.82
C ILE A 25 -12.35 4.75 -2.50
N VAL A 26 -12.34 5.37 -3.68
CA VAL A 26 -11.10 5.72 -4.39
C VAL A 26 -10.24 6.65 -3.54
N ASP A 27 -10.81 7.73 -3.00
CA ASP A 27 -10.08 8.69 -2.18
C ASP A 27 -9.60 8.07 -0.87
N ALA A 28 -10.45 7.28 -0.20
CA ALA A 28 -10.06 6.54 1.00
C ALA A 28 -8.93 5.55 0.72
N THR A 29 -8.95 4.90 -0.44
CA THR A 29 -7.88 4.00 -0.89
C THR A 29 -6.58 4.76 -1.11
N ILE A 30 -6.61 5.83 -1.90
CA ILE A 30 -5.43 6.67 -2.19
C ILE A 30 -4.84 7.20 -0.89
N ARG A 31 -5.67 7.71 0.02
CA ARG A 31 -5.21 8.20 1.33
C ARG A 31 -4.44 7.13 2.11
N ASN A 32 -4.92 5.88 2.11
CA ASN A 32 -4.22 4.80 2.81
C ASN A 32 -2.93 4.38 2.11
N LEU A 33 -2.86 4.44 0.76
CA LEU A 33 -1.61 4.23 0.02
C LEU A 33 -0.58 5.30 0.33
N LEU A 34 -0.99 6.57 0.43
CA LEU A 34 -0.13 7.68 0.84
C LEU A 34 0.47 7.46 2.23
N ILE A 35 -0.34 7.01 3.19
CA ILE A 35 0.12 6.69 4.56
C ILE A 35 1.16 5.56 4.53
N ILE A 36 0.92 4.50 3.74
CA ILE A 36 1.86 3.39 3.60
C ILE A 36 3.19 3.87 3.01
N GLY A 37 3.16 4.67 1.94
CA GLY A 37 4.38 5.20 1.31
C GLY A 37 5.16 6.14 2.22
N GLU A 38 4.47 6.99 2.99
CA GLU A 38 5.10 7.84 4.02
C GLU A 38 5.77 7.00 5.11
N ALA A 39 5.09 5.96 5.61
CA ALA A 39 5.66 5.06 6.61
C ALA A 39 6.93 4.37 6.08
N VAL A 40 6.93 3.92 4.82
CA VAL A 40 8.10 3.29 4.20
C VAL A 40 9.27 4.26 4.06
N LYS A 41 9.04 5.53 3.73
CA LYS A 41 10.11 6.55 3.68
C LYS A 41 10.81 6.71 5.03
N ASN A 42 10.02 6.68 6.11
CA ASN A 42 10.50 6.84 7.49
C ASN A 42 11.10 5.57 8.11
N LEU A 43 11.14 4.44 7.40
CA LEU A 43 11.84 3.25 7.90
C LEU A 43 13.36 3.51 8.00
N PRO A 44 14.04 2.99 9.03
CA PRO A 44 15.49 3.00 9.09
C PRO A 44 16.11 2.27 7.89
N ASP A 45 17.24 2.74 7.40
CA ASP A 45 17.90 2.13 6.25
C ASP A 45 18.37 0.71 6.53
N GLU A 46 18.75 0.41 7.77
CA GLU A 46 19.08 -0.94 8.23
C GLU A 46 17.93 -1.93 7.98
N ILE A 47 16.69 -1.52 8.21
CA ILE A 47 15.49 -2.33 7.95
C ILE A 47 15.28 -2.51 6.45
N LYS A 48 15.42 -1.43 5.67
CA LYS A 48 15.26 -1.46 4.21
C LYS A 48 16.31 -2.36 3.56
N ILE A 49 17.56 -2.31 4.02
CA ILE A 49 18.68 -3.14 3.55
C ILE A 49 18.45 -4.61 3.93
N LYS A 50 18.10 -4.87 5.20
CA LYS A 50 17.90 -6.23 5.71
C LYS A 50 16.77 -6.95 4.96
N TYR A 51 15.68 -6.25 4.66
CA TYR A 51 14.51 -6.81 3.98
C TYR A 51 14.37 -6.29 2.56
N SER A 52 15.47 -6.34 1.79
CA SER A 52 15.56 -5.81 0.42
C SER A 52 14.68 -6.52 -0.61
N PHE A 53 14.10 -7.67 -0.27
CA PHE A 53 13.11 -8.37 -1.10
C PHE A 53 11.78 -7.60 -1.20
N VAL A 54 11.50 -6.70 -0.26
CA VAL A 54 10.34 -5.80 -0.36
C VAL A 54 10.74 -4.59 -1.22
N GLU A 55 9.87 -4.21 -2.14
CA GLU A 55 10.14 -3.13 -3.10
C GLU A 55 10.00 -1.72 -2.49
N TRP A 56 10.73 -1.43 -1.40
CA TRP A 56 10.62 -0.18 -0.62
C TRP A 56 10.64 1.09 -1.47
N LYS A 57 11.55 1.14 -2.46
CA LYS A 57 11.68 2.29 -3.37
C LYS A 57 10.41 2.51 -4.20
N LYS A 58 9.79 1.43 -4.70
CA LYS A 58 8.54 1.54 -5.46
C LYS A 58 7.38 2.00 -4.57
N ILE A 59 7.30 1.50 -3.33
CA ILE A 59 6.25 1.89 -2.39
C ILE A 59 6.38 3.38 -2.01
N ALA A 60 7.61 3.85 -1.74
CA ALA A 60 7.88 5.25 -1.48
C ALA A 60 7.60 6.14 -2.71
N GLY A 61 7.97 5.67 -3.91
CA GLY A 61 7.74 6.38 -5.17
C GLY A 61 6.26 6.47 -5.55
N LEU A 62 5.45 5.44 -5.24
CA LEU A 62 4.00 5.46 -5.45
C LEU A 62 3.34 6.65 -4.72
N ARG A 63 3.75 6.92 -3.47
CA ARG A 63 3.29 8.10 -2.73
C ARG A 63 3.60 9.38 -3.48
N ASP A 64 4.83 9.52 -3.98
CA ASP A 64 5.24 10.74 -4.68
C ASP A 64 4.43 10.96 -5.96
N ILE A 65 4.10 9.88 -6.69
CA ILE A 65 3.19 9.96 -7.84
C ILE A 65 1.78 10.39 -7.39
N LEU A 66 1.21 9.71 -6.39
CA LEU A 66 -0.17 9.95 -5.96
C LEU A 66 -0.41 11.34 -5.35
N ILE A 67 0.59 11.98 -4.74
CA ILE A 67 0.46 13.36 -4.23
C ILE A 67 0.63 14.44 -5.31
N HIS A 68 1.20 14.11 -6.47
CA HIS A 68 1.44 15.08 -7.53
C HIS A 68 0.44 14.92 -8.68
N GLU A 69 -0.03 13.70 -8.94
CA GLU A 69 -1.00 13.37 -10.00
C GLU A 69 -2.44 13.25 -9.49
N TYR A 70 -2.87 14.14 -8.57
CA TYR A 70 -4.27 14.20 -8.11
C TYR A 70 -5.28 14.24 -9.27
N PHE A 71 -4.88 14.81 -10.41
CA PHE A 71 -5.60 14.74 -11.68
C PHE A 71 -4.93 13.70 -12.58
N GLY A 72 -5.57 12.54 -12.78
CA GLY A 72 -5.13 11.56 -13.79
C GLY A 72 -4.67 10.20 -13.28
N VAL A 73 -4.93 9.84 -12.02
CA VAL A 73 -4.63 8.48 -11.51
C VAL A 73 -5.21 7.41 -12.42
N ASN A 74 -4.34 6.56 -12.98
CA ASN A 74 -4.79 5.43 -13.78
C ASN A 74 -5.43 4.37 -12.88
N TYR A 75 -6.77 4.27 -12.94
CA TYR A 75 -7.52 3.36 -12.08
C TYR A 75 -7.20 1.88 -12.30
N ASN A 76 -6.73 1.46 -13.48
CA ASN A 76 -6.30 0.08 -13.68
C ASN A 76 -5.05 -0.24 -12.84
N ILE A 77 -4.11 0.71 -12.79
CA ILE A 77 -2.89 0.58 -11.96
C ILE A 77 -3.28 0.61 -10.48
N LEU A 78 -4.15 1.55 -10.08
CA LEU A 78 -4.65 1.61 -8.71
C LEU A 78 -5.32 0.30 -8.28
N TRP A 79 -6.14 -0.27 -9.17
CA TRP A 79 -6.83 -1.53 -8.92
C TRP A 79 -5.87 -2.72 -8.77
N ASP A 80 -4.84 -2.82 -9.62
CA ASP A 80 -3.81 -3.85 -9.48
C ASP A 80 -3.07 -3.73 -8.14
N ILE A 81 -2.70 -2.50 -7.75
CA ILE A 81 -2.03 -2.25 -6.47
C ILE A 81 -2.88 -2.74 -5.30
N VAL A 82 -4.17 -2.38 -5.26
CA VAL A 82 -5.02 -2.75 -4.11
C VAL A 82 -5.38 -4.23 -4.09
N LYS A 83 -5.57 -4.87 -5.25
CA LYS A 83 -5.96 -6.29 -5.33
C LYS A 83 -4.80 -7.24 -5.16
N ASN A 84 -3.62 -6.86 -5.64
CA ASN A 84 -2.49 -7.78 -5.73
C ASN A 84 -1.34 -7.34 -4.82
N LYS A 85 -0.92 -6.07 -4.88
CA LYS A 85 0.30 -5.61 -4.19
C LYS A 85 0.10 -5.35 -2.70
N ILE A 86 -1.05 -4.82 -2.29
CA ILE A 86 -1.33 -4.55 -0.87
C ILE A 86 -1.47 -5.83 -0.04
N PRO A 87 -2.18 -6.88 -0.49
CA PRO A 87 -2.21 -8.15 0.22
C PRO A 87 -0.82 -8.80 0.33
N GLU A 88 -0.04 -8.78 -0.75
CA GLU A 88 1.34 -9.27 -0.77
C GLU A 88 2.21 -8.53 0.26
N LEU A 89 2.19 -7.19 0.22
CA LEU A 89 2.92 -6.36 1.16
C LEU A 89 2.50 -6.64 2.60
N LYS A 90 1.20 -6.80 2.88
CA LYS A 90 0.72 -7.14 4.22
C LYS A 90 1.36 -8.44 4.73
N VAL A 91 1.39 -9.49 3.91
CA VAL A 91 2.02 -10.77 4.26
C VAL A 91 3.52 -10.59 4.53
N GLN A 92 4.22 -9.83 3.69
CA GLN A 92 5.65 -9.56 3.87
C GLN A 92 5.92 -8.81 5.19
N ILE A 93 5.16 -7.76 5.48
CA ILE A 93 5.31 -6.97 6.72
C ILE A 93 4.99 -7.81 7.96
N THR A 94 3.95 -8.65 7.92
CA THR A 94 3.64 -9.54 9.04
C THR A 94 4.81 -10.48 9.35
N LYS A 95 5.40 -11.12 8.32
CA LYS A 95 6.57 -11.98 8.50
C LYS A 95 7.77 -11.23 9.10
N ILE A 96 8.03 -10.02 8.62
CA ILE A 96 9.11 -9.16 9.13
C ILE A 96 8.89 -8.83 10.61
N VAL A 97 7.66 -8.44 10.98
CA VAL A 97 7.31 -8.09 12.36
C VAL A 97 7.45 -9.31 13.27
N ASP A 98 7.03 -10.49 12.83
CA ASP A 98 7.13 -11.72 13.60
C ASP A 98 8.60 -12.14 13.79
N GLU A 99 9.43 -12.04 12.75
CA GLU A 99 10.89 -12.27 12.88
C GLU A 99 11.53 -11.32 13.88
N LEU A 100 11.17 -10.03 13.85
CA LEU A 100 11.71 -9.02 14.77
C LEU A 100 11.26 -9.25 16.22
N LYS A 101 10.04 -9.77 16.44
CA LYS A 101 9.55 -10.14 17.78
C LYS A 101 10.25 -11.38 18.32
N ASN A 102 10.47 -12.39 17.49
CA ASN A 102 11.10 -13.66 17.89
C ASN A 102 12.63 -13.56 18.09
N LYS A 103 13.24 -12.43 17.71
CA LYS A 103 14.66 -12.11 17.97
C LYS A 103 14.91 -11.32 19.25
N LYS A 104 13.85 -11.05 20.03
CA LYS A 104 13.95 -10.59 21.43
C LYS A 104 13.87 -11.78 22.38
#